data_AF-B7R242-F1
#
_entry.id   AF-B7R242-F1
#
_cell.length_a   1.000
_cell.length_b   1.000
_cell.length_c   1.000
_cell.angle_alpha   90.00
_cell.angle_beta   90.00
_cell.angle_gamma   90.00
#
_symmetry.space_group_name_H-M   'P 1'
#
loop_
_entity.id
_entity.type
_entity.pdbx_description
1 polymer ?
#
loop_
_entity_poly.entity_id
_entity_poly.type
_entity_poly.pdbx_seq_one_letter_code
_entity_poly.pdbx_strand_id
1 'polypeptide(L)' 'MDEKLKACKNCRWFGPIDSYFLTYGMCRKHMKTVHMNFVCDDWEPLWGTEKEKE' A
#
# COMPACT_ATOMS: atom_id res chain seq x y z
N MET A 1 2.40 -15.36 -2.92
CA MET A 1 2.69 -13.92 -3.10
C MET A 1 3.95 -13.61 -2.33
N ASP A 2 4.96 -13.01 -2.98
CA ASP A 2 6.20 -12.59 -2.33
C ASP A 2 5.92 -11.62 -1.18
N GLU A 3 6.22 -12.02 0.06
CA GLU A 3 6.20 -11.15 1.24
C GLU A 3 7.09 -9.90 1.05
N LYS A 4 8.07 -9.98 0.15
CA LYS A 4 8.94 -8.86 -0.26
C LYS A 4 8.19 -7.71 -0.93
N LEU A 5 6.99 -7.95 -1.45
CA LEU A 5 6.16 -6.92 -2.07
C LEU A 5 5.19 -6.26 -1.08
N LYS A 6 5.10 -6.75 0.15
CA LYS A 6 4.23 -6.20 1.19
C LYS A 6 4.79 -4.85 1.64
N ALA A 7 4.18 -3.75 1.18
CA ALA A 7 4.54 -2.38 1.51
C ALA A 7 3.39 -1.43 1.16
N CYS A 8 3.30 -0.28 1.84
CA CYS A 8 2.27 0.73 1.58
C CYS A 8 2.25 1.15 0.10
N LYS A 9 3.40 1.31 -0.57
CA LYS A 9 3.46 1.63 -2.01
C LYS A 9 2.74 0.63 -2.93
N ASN A 10 2.62 -0.62 -2.48
CA ASN A 10 1.95 -1.72 -3.19
C ASN A 10 0.57 -2.04 -2.58
N CYS A 11 0.09 -1.20 -1.65
CA CYS A 11 -1.17 -1.40 -0.97
C CYS A 11 -2.32 -0.69 -1.69
N ARG A 12 -3.47 -1.35 -1.81
CA ARG A 12 -4.69 -0.76 -2.36
C ARG A 12 -5.13 0.52 -1.64
N TRP A 13 -4.83 0.62 -0.35
CA TRP A 13 -5.23 1.74 0.49
C TRP A 13 -4.31 2.95 0.41
N PHE A 14 -3.13 2.81 -0.19
CA PHE A 14 -2.17 3.91 -0.30
C PHE A 14 -2.61 4.90 -1.38
N GLY A 15 -2.46 6.18 -1.09
CA GLY A 15 -2.76 7.28 -2.01
C GLY A 15 -1.65 8.34 -1.96
N PRO A 16 -1.41 9.03 -3.08
CA PRO A 16 -0.47 10.15 -3.11
C PRO A 16 -0.97 11.27 -2.20
N ILE A 17 -0.03 12.01 -1.62
CA ILE A 17 -0.30 13.29 -0.95
C ILE A 17 0.45 14.38 -1.68
N ASP A 18 -0.12 15.57 -1.70
CA ASP A 18 0.58 16.76 -2.16
C ASP A 18 1.58 17.17 -1.06
N SER A 19 2.73 16.49 -1.06
CA SER A 19 3.82 16.76 -0.14
C SER A 19 5.14 16.81 -0.89
N TYR A 20 6.02 17.71 -0.46
CA TYR A 20 7.39 17.81 -0.96
C TYR A 20 8.18 16.49 -0.78
N PHE A 21 7.73 15.60 0.11
CA PHE A 21 8.37 14.33 0.39
C PHE A 21 7.70 13.18 -0.38
N LEU A 22 8.31 12.81 -1.51
CA LEU A 22 7.87 11.69 -2.37
C LEU A 22 7.85 10.32 -1.66
N THR A 23 8.44 10.21 -0.48
CA THR A 23 8.52 8.98 0.32
C THR A 23 7.32 8.74 1.23
N TYR A 24 6.41 9.70 1.36
CA TYR A 24 5.23 9.59 2.20
C TYR A 24 3.94 9.69 1.37
N GLY A 25 2.88 9.04 1.87
CA GLY A 25 1.56 9.05 1.27
C GLY A 25 0.47 8.90 2.33
N MET A 26 -0.78 8.96 1.91
CA MET A 26 -1.94 8.80 2.78
C MET A 26 -2.42 7.36 2.73
N CYS A 27 -2.56 6.73 3.90
CA CYS A 27 -3.31 5.49 4.02
C CYS A 27 -4.80 5.82 4.18
N ARG A 28 -5.61 5.51 3.16
CA ARG A 28 -7.05 5.79 3.15
C ARG A 28 -7.84 4.95 4.16
N LYS A 29 -7.32 3.79 4.56
CA LYS A 29 -7.94 2.89 5.55
C LYS A 29 -7.91 3.46 6.97
N HIS A 30 -6.77 4.03 7.38
CA HIS A 30 -6.57 4.57 8.73
C HIS A 30 -6.56 6.10 8.76
N MET A 31 -6.74 6.76 7.61
CA MET A 31 -6.67 8.22 7.44
C MET A 31 -5.41 8.85 8.06
N LYS A 32 -4.24 8.23 7.84
CA LYS A 32 -2.96 8.69 8.39
C LYS A 32 -1.87 8.75 7.32
N THR A 33 -0.91 9.64 7.50
CA THR A 33 0.30 9.69 6.68
C THR A 33 1.21 8.51 7.03
N VAL A 34 1.69 7.79 6.03
CA VAL A 34 2.55 6.62 6.16
C VAL A 34 3.73 6.70 5.20
N HIS A 35 4.86 6.11 5.59
CA HIS A 35 6.00 5.94 4.69
C HIS A 35 5.71 4.87 3.64
N MET A 36 6.20 5.06 2.41
CA MET A 36 5.90 4.18 1.27
C MET A 36 6.35 2.72 1.46
N ASN A 37 7.39 2.48 2.27
CA ASN A 37 7.92 1.14 2.58
C ASN A 37 7.36 0.55 3.89
N PHE A 38 6.41 1.22 4.55
CA PHE A 38 5.79 0.71 5.78
C PHE A 38 4.87 -0.48 5.51
N VAL A 39 4.68 -1.36 6.49
CA VAL A 39 3.82 -2.55 6.42
C VAL A 39 2.90 -2.59 7.63
N CYS A 40 1.63 -2.93 7.42
CA CYS A 40 0.66 -3.19 8.48
C CYS A 40 -0.10 -4.50 8.25
N ASP A 41 -0.84 -4.94 9.26
CA ASP A 41 -1.69 -6.13 9.20
C ASP A 41 -2.87 -5.94 8.24
N ASP A 42 -3.45 -4.74 8.18
CA ASP A 42 -4.51 -4.35 7.24
C ASP A 42 -4.04 -4.16 5.79
N TRP A 43 -2.84 -4.64 5.45
CA TRP A 43 -2.31 -4.50 4.10
C TRP A 43 -3.07 -5.40 3.13
N GLU A 44 -3.60 -4.79 2.07
CA GLU A 44 -4.20 -5.48 0.93
C GLU A 44 -3.46 -5.11 -0.36
N PRO A 45 -3.17 -6.09 -1.24
CA PRO A 45 -2.46 -5.84 -2.49
C PRO A 45 -3.27 -4.91 -3.41
N LEU A 46 -2.58 -4.05 -4.14
CA LEU A 46 -3.19 -3.16 -5.13
C LEU A 46 -3.78 -3.95 -6.32
N TRP A 47 -3.11 -5.04 -6.71
CA TRP A 47 -3.66 -5.98 -7.68
C TRP A 47 -4.74 -6.80 -7.01
N GLY A 48 -5.91 -6.88 -7.66
CA GLY A 48 -6.94 -7.83 -7.26
C GLY A 48 -6.31 -9.22 -7.24
N THR A 49 -6.67 -10.05 -6.25
CA THR A 49 -6.41 -11.48 -6.34
C THR A 49 -7.22 -12.04 -7.51
N GLU A 50 -6.74 -11.83 -8.75
CA GLU A 50 -6.99 -12.77 -9.83
C GLU A 50 -6.26 -14.03 -9.39
N LYS A 51 -6.99 -14.86 -8.63
CA LYS A 51 -6.72 -16.28 -8.62
C LYS A 51 -6.71 -16.68 -10.09
N GLU A 52 -5.53 -17.07 -10.58
CA GLU A 52 -5.39 -18.02 -11.66
C GLU A 52 -6.49 -19.06 -11.50
N LYS A 53 -7.57 -18.92 -12.28
CA LYS A 53 -8.50 -20.01 -12.53
C LYS A 53 -7.82 -20.81 -13.64
N GLU A 54 -7.00 -21.75 -13.20
CA GLU A 54 -6.70 -22.96 -13.98
C GLU A 54 -8.00 -23.64 -14.41
#